data_AF-A0A2D7IFL8-F1
#
_entry.id   AF-A0A2D7IFL8-F1
#
_cell.length_a   1.000
_cell.length_b   1.000
_cell.length_c   1.000
_cell.angle_alpha   90.00
_cell.angle_beta   90.00
_cell.angle_gamma   90.00
#
_symmetry.space_group_name_H-M   'P 1'
#
loop_
_entity.id
_entity.type
_entity.pdbx_description
1 polymer ?
#
loop_
_entity_poly.entity_id
_entity_poly.type
_entity_poly.pdbx_seq_one_letter_code
_entity_poly.pdbx_strand_id
1 'polypeptide(L)'
;MKINSLNFFQRETKCMPHFTTTFLNIRDSDVHGIKNWVYQNCNGRYSITKDVSLKNNKGYIRYKIGFEEPSDLTLFALSGLQVSS
;
A
#
# COMPACT_ATOMS: atom_id res chain seq x y z
N MET A 1 3.47 -13.21 21.38
CA MET A 1 3.38 -12.50 20.09
C MET A 1 3.86 -11.07 20.33
N LYS A 2 5.00 -10.65 19.77
CA LYS A 2 5.56 -9.30 20.00
C LYS A 2 4.79 -8.34 19.10
N ILE A 3 3.89 -7.54 19.67
CA ILE A 3 3.10 -6.56 18.92
C ILE A 3 4.08 -5.50 18.41
N ASN A 4 4.21 -5.36 17.10
CA ASN A 4 5.02 -4.30 16.50
C ASN A 4 4.26 -2.98 16.69
N SER A 5 4.78 -2.06 17.51
CA SER A 5 4.17 -0.77 17.80
C SER A 5 4.01 0.11 16.55
N LEU A 6 4.81 -0.14 15.50
CA LEU A 6 4.68 0.50 14.18
C LEU A 6 3.41 0.06 13.42
N ASN A 7 2.82 -1.07 13.81
CA ASN A 7 1.64 -1.66 13.19
C ASN A 7 0.37 -1.43 14.04
N PHE A 8 0.40 -0.48 14.97
CA PHE A 8 -0.71 -0.18 15.89
C PHE A 8 -1.98 0.29 15.17
N PHE A 9 -1.85 0.90 14.00
CA PHE A 9 -2.99 1.31 13.15
C PHE A 9 -3.21 0.34 11.99
N GLN A 10 -4.46 0.19 11.54
CA GLN A 10 -4.80 -0.60 10.37
C GLN A 10 -4.15 0.02 9.12
N ARG A 11 -3.09 -0.62 8.61
CA ARG A 11 -2.26 -0.12 7.50
C ARG A 11 -2.86 -0.38 6.12
N GLU A 12 -3.85 -1.27 6.04
CA GLU A 12 -4.61 -1.55 4.82
C GLU A 12 -5.72 -0.51 4.66
N THR A 13 -5.65 0.29 3.60
CA THR A 13 -6.67 1.31 3.27
C THR A 13 -7.45 0.91 2.03
N LYS A 14 -8.76 1.20 2.01
CA LYS A 14 -9.65 0.88 0.88
C LYS A 14 -9.52 1.86 -0.30
N CYS A 15 -9.12 3.10 -0.05
CA CYS A 15 -9.01 4.16 -1.04
C CYS A 15 -7.55 4.60 -1.22
N MET A 16 -7.13 4.83 -2.47
CA MET A 16 -5.76 5.20 -2.86
C MET A 16 -5.69 6.63 -3.42
N PRO A 17 -5.81 7.69 -2.61
CA PRO A 17 -5.32 9.01 -3.02
C PRO A 17 -3.78 9.02 -2.92
N HIS A 18 -3.08 9.35 -4.00
CA HIS A 18 -1.61 9.52 -4.05
C HIS A 18 -0.75 8.27 -3.80
N PHE A 19 -1.20 7.08 -4.23
CA PHE A 19 -0.40 5.87 -4.10
C PHE A 19 0.37 5.58 -5.38
N THR A 20 1.64 5.18 -5.26
CA THR A 20 2.39 4.60 -6.37
C THR A 20 1.88 3.20 -6.63
N THR A 21 1.25 3.01 -7.78
CA THR A 21 0.49 1.78 -8.09
C THR A 21 1.27 0.86 -9.01
N THR A 22 1.26 -0.43 -8.70
CA THR A 22 1.81 -1.48 -9.57
C THR A 22 0.77 -2.58 -9.75
N PHE A 23 0.76 -3.17 -10.95
CA PHE A 23 -0.14 -4.24 -11.29
C PHE A 23 0.56 -5.60 -11.15
N LEU A 24 -0.11 -6.54 -10.48
CA LEU A 24 0.33 -7.91 -10.32
C LEU A 24 -0.65 -8.86 -10.99
N ASN A 25 -0.10 -9.87 -11.67
CA ASN A 25 -0.86 -10.97 -12.24
C ASN A 25 -0.68 -12.20 -11.35
N ILE A 26 -1.55 -12.36 -10.36
CA ILE A 26 -1.48 -13.40 -9.33
C ILE A 26 -2.83 -14.08 -9.15
N ARG A 27 -2.84 -15.29 -8.59
CA ARG A 27 -4.06 -16.02 -8.24
C ARG A 27 -4.64 -15.50 -6.92
N ASP A 28 -5.95 -15.67 -6.71
CA ASP A 28 -6.63 -15.31 -5.46
C ASP A 28 -6.02 -16.01 -4.23
N SER A 29 -5.50 -17.24 -4.38
CA SER A 29 -4.84 -17.99 -3.29
C SER A 29 -3.62 -17.27 -2.71
N ASP A 30 -2.90 -16.53 -3.54
CA ASP A 30 -1.58 -15.98 -3.20
C ASP A 30 -1.70 -14.58 -2.57
N VAL A 31 -2.88 -13.96 -2.68
CA VAL A 31 -3.16 -12.62 -2.17
C VAL A 31 -2.97 -12.56 -0.65
N HIS A 32 -3.38 -13.59 0.08
CA HIS A 32 -3.25 -13.62 1.54
C HIS A 32 -1.76 -13.66 1.97
N GLY A 33 -0.94 -14.44 1.27
CA GLY A 33 0.50 -14.49 1.51
C GLY A 33 1.17 -13.15 1.24
N ILE A 34 0.80 -12.49 0.14
CA ILE A 34 1.32 -11.16 -0.22
C ILE A 34 0.90 -10.10 0.81
N LYS A 35 -0.36 -10.12 1.28
CA LYS A 35 -0.81 -9.23 2.35
C LYS A 35 0.05 -9.37 3.59
N ASN A 36 0.30 -10.60 4.04
CA ASN A 36 1.12 -10.86 5.22
C ASN A 36 2.58 -10.43 5.01
N TRP A 37 3.14 -10.71 3.83
CA TRP A 37 4.50 -10.30 3.49
C TRP A 37 4.65 -8.77 3.48
N VAL A 38 3.72 -8.05 2.86
CA VAL A 38 3.71 -6.58 2.82
C VAL A 38 3.59 -5.99 4.23
N TYR A 39 2.72 -6.57 5.08
CA TYR A 39 2.54 -6.12 6.46
C TYR A 39 3.79 -6.31 7.33
N GLN A 40 4.58 -7.35 7.06
CA GLN A 40 5.81 -7.65 7.80
C GLN A 40 7.04 -6.92 7.28
N ASN A 41 7.17 -6.75 5.96
CA ASN A 41 8.40 -6.28 5.32
C ASN A 41 8.36 -4.83 4.84
N CYS A 42 7.17 -4.28 4.57
CA CYS A 42 7.04 -2.91 4.13
C CYS A 42 6.61 -2.01 5.28
N ASN A 43 6.95 -0.73 5.20
CA ASN A 43 6.48 0.35 6.07
C ASN A 43 5.56 1.30 5.28
N GLY A 44 4.62 1.98 5.94
CA GLY A 44 3.64 2.88 5.29
C GLY A 44 2.26 2.24 5.03
N ARG A 45 1.29 3.05 4.57
CA ARG A 45 -0.04 2.54 4.21
C ARG A 45 0.01 1.88 2.84
N TYR A 46 -0.73 0.79 2.70
CA TYR A 46 -0.83 0.06 1.46
C TYR A 46 -2.29 -0.28 1.14
N SER A 47 -2.57 -0.54 -0.12
CA SER A 47 -3.89 -0.94 -0.58
C SER A 47 -3.75 -2.01 -1.64
N ILE A 48 -4.54 -3.08 -1.53
CA ILE A 48 -4.59 -4.16 -2.51
C ILE A 48 -6.03 -4.25 -3.01
N THR A 49 -6.22 -3.90 -4.27
CA THR A 49 -7.53 -3.87 -4.92
C THR A 49 -7.57 -4.88 -6.06
N LYS A 50 -8.69 -5.61 -6.17
CA LYS A 50 -8.97 -6.49 -7.30
C LYS A 50 -9.51 -5.63 -8.44
N ASP A 51 -8.80 -5.66 -9.56
CA ASP A 51 -9.10 -4.90 -10.77
C ASP A 51 -9.39 -5.87 -11.92
N VAL A 52 -10.19 -5.43 -12.89
CA VAL A 52 -10.52 -6.21 -14.09
C VAL A 52 -9.98 -5.45 -15.29
N SER A 53 -8.94 -6.00 -15.91
CA SER A 53 -8.37 -5.43 -17.14
C SER A 53 -8.92 -6.16 -18.35
N LEU A 54 -9.43 -5.41 -19.32
CA LEU A 54 -9.87 -5.94 -20.61
C LEU A 54 -8.70 -5.89 -21.59
N LYS A 55 -8.28 -7.04 -22.14
CA LYS A 55 -7.27 -7.09 -23.22
C LYS A 55 -7.77 -8.01 -24.32
N ASN A 56 -7.78 -7.53 -25.57
CA ASN A 56 -8.26 -8.28 -26.75
C ASN A 56 -9.63 -8.95 -26.53
N ASN A 57 -10.60 -8.19 -26.02
CA ASN A 57 -11.97 -8.67 -25.77
C ASN A 57 -12.10 -9.83 -24.77
N LYS A 58 -11.01 -10.16 -24.05
CA LYS A 58 -10.99 -11.12 -22.93
C LYS A 58 -10.76 -10.35 -21.63
N GLY A 59 -11.59 -10.63 -20.63
CA GLY A 59 -11.45 -10.07 -19.28
C GLY A 59 -10.41 -10.83 -18.47
N TYR A 60 -9.44 -10.12 -17.90
CA TYR A 60 -8.44 -10.68 -17.00
C TYR A 60 -8.58 -10.04 -15.63
N ILE A 61 -8.59 -10.87 -14.59
CA ILE A 61 -8.51 -10.41 -13.20
C ILE A 61 -7.06 -10.05 -12.92
N ARG A 62 -6.83 -8.87 -12.37
CA ARG A 62 -5.51 -8.34 -12.03
C ARG A 62 -5.55 -7.72 -10.64
N TYR A 63 -4.46 -7.83 -9.90
CA TYR A 63 -4.38 -7.19 -8.59
C TYR A 63 -3.60 -5.89 -8.71
N LYS A 64 -4.18 -4.81 -8.20
CA LYS A 64 -3.52 -3.51 -8.10
C LYS A 64 -3.03 -3.35 -6.67
N ILE A 65 -1.73 -3.20 -6.50
CA ILE A 65 -1.12 -2.86 -5.22
C ILE A 65 -0.67 -1.41 -5.29
N GLY A 66 -1.02 -0.63 -4.28
CA GLY A 66 -0.51 0.72 -4.10
C GLY A 66 0.20 0.86 -2.77
N PHE A 67 1.25 1.68 -2.78
CA PHE A 67 1.92 2.16 -1.57
C PHE A 67 1.81 3.67 -1.50
N GLU A 68 1.55 4.19 -0.30
CA GLU A 68 1.59 5.63 -0.02
C GLU A 68 3.00 6.16 -0.28
N GLU A 69 3.12 7.20 -1.12
CA GLU A 69 4.40 7.85 -1.36
C GLU A 69 4.76 8.73 -0.15
N PRO A 70 5.98 8.65 0.39
CA PRO A 70 6.41 9.49 1.51
C PRO A 70 6.74 10.90 1.01
N SER A 71 5.75 11.62 0.48
CA SER A 71 5.93 12.98 -0.04
C SER A 71 5.57 14.06 1.00
N ASP A 72 4.50 13.84 1.77
CA ASP A 72 3.93 14.92 2.60
C ASP A 72 4.29 14.88 4.10
N LEU A 73 4.62 13.70 4.65
CA LEU A 73 5.01 13.58 6.06
C LEU A 73 6.39 14.22 6.35
N THR A 74 7.27 14.24 5.36
CA THR A 74 8.57 14.93 5.41
C THR A 74 8.39 16.44 5.47
N LEU A 75 7.42 17.03 4.76
CA LEU A 75 7.17 18.48 4.79
C LEU A 75 6.66 18.94 6.16
N PHE A 76 5.78 18.17 6.81
CA PHE A 76 5.33 18.45 8.18
C PHE A 76 6.46 18.29 9.21
N ALA A 77 7.33 17.29 9.04
CA ALA A 77 8.49 17.11 9.90
C ALA A 77 9.54 18.24 9.72
N LEU A 78 9.75 18.70 8.48
CA LEU A 78 10.70 19.77 8.17
C LEU A 78 10.18 21.15 8.63
N SER A 79 8.88 21.41 8.45
CA SER A 79 8.27 22.66 8.90
C SER A 79 8.20 22.76 10.43
N GLY A 80 8.08 21.64 11.15
CA GLY A 80 8.20 21.61 12.61
C GLY A 80 9.61 21.94 13.13
N LEU A 81 10.66 21.56 12.40
CA LEU A 81 12.06 21.87 12.73
C LEU A 81 12.42 23.35 12.46
N GLN A 82 11.72 24.01 11.55
CA GLN A 82 12.03 25.39 11.16
C GLN A 82 11.53 26.44 12.17
N VAL A 83 10.59 26.09 13.05
CA VAL A 83 10.06 27.01 14.10
C VAL A 83 10.95 27.02 15.36
N SER A 84 11.95 26.14 15.44
CA SER A 84 12.88 26.04 16.57
C SER A 84 14.29 26.57 16.27
N SER A 85 14.43 27.53 15.36
CA SER A 85 15.71 28.20 15.02
C SER A 85 15.68 29.68 15.38
#